data_AF-A0A939FU47-F1
#
_entry.id   AF-A0A939FU47-F1
#
_cell.length_a   1.000
_cell.length_b   1.000
_cell.length_c   1.000
_cell.angle_alpha   90.00
_cell.angle_beta   90.00
_cell.angle_gamma   90.00
#
_symmetry.space_group_name_H-M   'P 1'
#
loop_
_entity.id
_entity.type
_entity.pdbx_description
1 polymer ?
#
loop_
_entity_poly.entity_id
_entity_poly.type
_entity_poly.pdbx_seq_one_letter_code
_entity_poly.pdbx_strand_id
1 'polypeptide(L)'
;MKSTRKVWATAVALGVLAASGATVAAATPSAPRSSHGASEDEQLQKLYKDALAEGGRLVVYAGGDKPGQADYLKNAFIKQFPKMKVDTVVDFSKNHDARLDNQIAEHKVVADVVHLQTLDDFPRWKKEGALEQYRPVGWNKVYDKIKDKDGYYTGLFFIGFANVTATTLGDDAPVEAEDFLKPELKNKLVFTYPNDDDAVLYYFKQLTDKYGFDYLNKLLAQNPKFVRGTADASALVGKDGYVANFGSSGSSSGLSKTSIPEKSPWVAWPQTGAILKDAPHKAAAKLYMSWILSKQYQEKSYGWSSRTDVATPAGRKGIFDYANMNPLGLGKFMSDRAALDRYKARINLYVGDVKGANPADPEGKLGLYPVDQSGTQG
;
A
#
# COMPACT_ATOMS: atom_id res chain seq x y z
N MET A 1 -37.60 12.28 60.86
CA MET A 1 -38.29 12.47 59.57
C MET A 1 -37.93 11.32 58.64
N LYS A 2 -38.96 10.55 58.25
CA LYS A 2 -39.09 9.58 57.13
C LYS A 2 -37.83 8.79 56.74
N SER A 3 -37.65 7.55 57.23
CA SER A 3 -38.26 6.29 56.70
C SER A 3 -37.63 5.91 55.35
N THR A 4 -37.06 4.73 55.09
CA THR A 4 -37.55 3.39 55.48
C THR A 4 -36.46 2.32 55.32
N ARG A 5 -36.44 1.37 56.27
CA ARG A 5 -35.85 0.02 56.16
C ARG A 5 -36.65 -0.83 55.17
N LYS A 6 -36.05 -1.85 54.54
CA LYS A 6 -36.29 -3.27 54.88
C LYS A 6 -35.52 -4.26 53.97
N VAL A 7 -35.08 -5.30 54.66
CA VAL A 7 -34.32 -6.50 54.26
C VAL A 7 -35.29 -7.58 53.70
N TRP A 8 -34.72 -8.71 53.29
CA TRP A 8 -35.18 -10.12 53.36
C TRP A 8 -35.15 -10.79 51.98
N ALA A 9 -34.20 -11.68 51.68
CA ALA A 9 -33.99 -13.04 52.22
C ALA A 9 -35.08 -14.03 51.77
N THR A 10 -34.60 -15.06 51.08
CA THR A 10 -35.26 -16.19 50.42
C THR A 10 -36.12 -17.04 51.37
N ALA A 11 -37.26 -17.50 50.88
CA ALA A 11 -37.96 -18.66 51.44
C ALA A 11 -38.57 -19.50 50.31
N VAL A 12 -38.20 -20.79 50.31
CA VAL A 12 -38.72 -21.87 49.48
C VAL A 12 -40.08 -22.30 50.04
N ALA A 13 -41.06 -22.48 49.16
CA ALA A 13 -42.27 -23.24 49.45
C ALA A 13 -42.63 -24.12 48.25
N LEU A 14 -42.51 -25.44 48.44
CA LEU A 14 -43.04 -26.51 47.59
C LEU A 14 -44.40 -26.90 48.16
N GLY A 15 -45.46 -26.87 47.34
CA GLY A 15 -46.82 -27.21 47.74
C GLY A 15 -47.74 -27.56 46.57
N VAL A 16 -47.66 -28.84 46.16
CA VAL A 16 -48.68 -29.78 45.64
C VAL A 16 -49.95 -29.28 44.89
N LEU A 17 -50.06 -29.79 43.65
CA LEU A 17 -51.23 -30.14 42.80
C LEU A 17 -52.62 -29.49 43.01
N ALA A 18 -53.16 -28.95 41.91
CA ALA A 18 -54.47 -29.35 41.37
C ALA A 18 -54.61 -28.93 39.88
N ALA A 19 -55.08 -29.85 39.05
CA ALA A 19 -55.25 -29.70 37.62
C ALA A 19 -56.61 -29.04 37.27
N SER A 20 -56.60 -28.09 36.34
CA SER A 20 -57.76 -27.73 35.53
C SER A 20 -57.29 -26.97 34.29
N GLY A 21 -57.60 -27.52 33.12
CA GLY A 21 -57.07 -27.10 31.83
C GLY A 21 -57.55 -25.72 31.39
N ALA A 22 -56.60 -24.91 30.92
CA ALA A 22 -56.84 -23.81 30.03
C ALA A 22 -55.73 -23.85 28.96
N THR A 23 -56.11 -24.06 27.70
CA THR A 23 -55.21 -23.96 26.55
C THR A 23 -54.80 -22.50 26.36
N VAL A 24 -53.68 -22.11 26.98
CA VAL A 24 -53.00 -20.85 26.67
C VAL A 24 -52.14 -21.11 25.43
N ALA A 25 -52.50 -20.48 24.32
CA ALA A 25 -51.63 -20.41 23.15
C ALA A 25 -50.29 -19.77 23.59
N ALA A 26 -49.23 -20.57 23.64
CA ALA A 26 -47.90 -20.08 23.92
C ALA A 26 -47.46 -19.19 22.75
N ALA A 27 -47.55 -17.88 22.93
CA ALA A 27 -46.83 -16.93 22.10
C ALA A 27 -45.34 -17.24 22.25
N THR A 28 -44.75 -17.83 21.22
CA THR A 28 -43.30 -18.00 21.12
C THR A 28 -42.66 -16.62 21.23
N PRO A 29 -41.72 -16.40 22.16
CA PRO A 29 -40.98 -15.16 22.17
C PRO A 29 -40.19 -15.09 20.87
N SER A 30 -40.55 -14.14 20.01
CA SER A 30 -39.75 -13.82 18.84
C SER A 30 -38.37 -13.41 19.35
N ALA A 31 -37.39 -14.28 19.15
CA ALA A 31 -35.99 -13.95 19.41
C ALA A 31 -35.69 -12.61 18.70
N PRO A 32 -35.04 -11.65 19.37
CA PRO A 32 -34.68 -10.40 18.72
C PRO A 32 -33.82 -10.76 17.52
N ARG A 33 -34.28 -10.41 16.31
CA ARG A 33 -33.42 -10.45 15.13
C ARG A 33 -32.24 -9.54 15.46
N SER A 34 -31.11 -10.15 15.80
CA SER A 34 -29.83 -9.47 15.80
C SER A 34 -29.68 -8.85 14.42
N SER A 35 -29.74 -7.52 14.33
CA SER A 35 -29.39 -6.78 13.13
C SER A 35 -27.88 -6.88 12.96
N HIS A 36 -27.40 -8.06 12.54
CA HIS A 36 -26.07 -8.16 11.97
C HIS A 36 -26.14 -7.35 10.68
N GLY A 37 -25.45 -6.21 10.65
CA GLY A 37 -25.31 -5.43 9.41
C GLY A 37 -24.77 -6.33 8.29
N ALA A 38 -25.04 -5.95 7.04
CA ALA A 38 -24.62 -6.74 5.87
C ALA A 38 -23.13 -7.09 5.95
N SER A 39 -22.79 -8.34 5.66
CA SER A 39 -21.39 -8.79 5.66
C SER A 39 -20.55 -8.00 4.64
N GLU A 40 -19.21 -8.01 4.79
CA GLU A 40 -18.35 -7.36 3.78
C GLU A 40 -18.60 -7.96 2.38
N ASP A 41 -18.80 -9.27 2.30
CA ASP A 41 -19.10 -9.98 1.04
C ASP A 41 -20.43 -9.52 0.41
N GLU A 42 -21.48 -9.37 1.21
CA GLU A 42 -22.77 -8.85 0.71
C GLU A 42 -22.65 -7.42 0.18
N GLN A 43 -21.89 -6.57 0.88
CA GLN A 43 -21.63 -5.20 0.45
C GLN A 43 -20.82 -5.17 -0.86
N LEU A 44 -19.79 -6.01 -0.99
CA LEU A 44 -19.01 -6.16 -2.22
C LEU A 44 -19.87 -6.67 -3.39
N GLN A 45 -20.74 -7.65 -3.15
CA GLN A 45 -21.65 -8.15 -4.20
C GLN A 45 -22.65 -7.09 -4.64
N LYS A 46 -23.09 -6.21 -3.75
CA LYS A 46 -23.92 -5.05 -4.13
C LYS A 46 -23.13 -4.10 -5.03
N LEU A 47 -21.93 -3.68 -4.60
CA LEU A 47 -21.07 -2.81 -5.40
C LEU A 47 -20.72 -3.41 -6.76
N TYR A 48 -20.57 -4.74 -6.83
CA TYR A 48 -20.34 -5.44 -8.08
C TYR A 48 -21.52 -5.34 -9.04
N LYS A 49 -22.76 -5.51 -8.56
CA LYS A 49 -23.95 -5.30 -9.39
C LYS A 49 -24.04 -3.87 -9.89
N ASP A 50 -23.76 -2.89 -9.03
CA ASP A 50 -23.77 -1.47 -9.38
C ASP A 50 -22.70 -1.16 -10.45
N ALA A 51 -21.48 -1.70 -10.29
CA ALA A 51 -20.40 -1.55 -11.27
C ALA A 51 -20.72 -2.20 -12.63
N LEU A 52 -21.43 -3.33 -12.65
CA LEU A 52 -21.89 -3.95 -13.90
C LEU A 52 -22.99 -3.14 -14.59
N ALA A 53 -23.88 -2.52 -13.82
CA ALA A 53 -24.89 -1.61 -14.36
C ALA A 53 -24.26 -0.34 -14.96
N GLU A 54 -23.10 0.09 -14.45
CA GLU A 54 -22.28 1.18 -14.98
C GLU A 54 -21.45 0.78 -16.22
N GLY A 55 -21.55 -0.46 -16.69
CA GLY A 55 -20.83 -0.96 -17.88
C GLY A 55 -19.64 -1.88 -17.57
N GLY A 56 -19.33 -2.10 -16.29
CA GLY A 56 -18.40 -3.15 -15.87
C GLY A 56 -16.94 -2.87 -16.21
N ARG A 57 -16.52 -1.60 -16.23
CA ARG A 57 -15.15 -1.20 -16.56
C ARG A 57 -14.48 -0.45 -15.42
N LEU A 58 -13.16 -0.60 -15.32
CA LEU A 58 -12.33 0.03 -14.30
C LEU A 58 -10.94 0.35 -14.88
N VAL A 59 -10.49 1.59 -14.71
CA VAL A 59 -9.14 2.05 -15.04
C VAL A 59 -8.40 2.41 -13.75
N VAL A 60 -7.26 1.77 -13.53
CA VAL A 60 -6.42 1.99 -12.34
C VAL A 60 -5.06 2.51 -12.75
N TYR A 61 -4.68 3.68 -12.24
CA TYR A 61 -3.31 4.18 -12.32
C TYR A 61 -2.52 3.74 -11.09
N ALA A 62 -1.58 2.84 -11.34
CA ALA A 62 -0.79 2.17 -10.32
C ALA A 62 0.66 2.68 -10.35
N GLY A 63 1.15 3.20 -9.23
CA GLY A 63 2.56 3.50 -9.07
C GLY A 63 3.41 2.22 -9.10
N GLY A 64 4.44 2.17 -9.95
CA GLY A 64 5.38 1.06 -10.05
C GLY A 64 6.49 1.29 -11.09
N ASP A 65 7.40 0.33 -11.16
CA ASP A 65 8.63 0.37 -11.97
C ASP A 65 8.50 -0.36 -13.32
N LYS A 66 7.53 -1.26 -13.50
CA LYS A 66 7.45 -2.11 -14.69
C LYS A 66 6.02 -2.31 -15.20
N PRO A 67 5.83 -2.43 -16.53
CA PRO A 67 4.58 -2.93 -17.09
C PRO A 67 4.18 -4.24 -16.42
N GLY A 68 2.91 -4.34 -16.02
CA GLY A 68 2.37 -5.53 -15.37
C GLY A 68 2.78 -5.75 -13.91
N GLN A 69 3.57 -4.88 -13.28
CA GLN A 69 3.95 -5.05 -11.87
C GLN A 69 2.74 -5.08 -10.92
N ALA A 70 1.64 -4.43 -11.30
CA ALA A 70 0.37 -4.46 -10.57
C ALA A 70 -0.60 -5.54 -11.06
N ASP A 71 -0.21 -6.42 -11.99
CA ASP A 71 -1.11 -7.45 -12.55
C ASP A 71 -1.60 -8.44 -11.50
N TYR A 72 -0.84 -8.65 -10.42
CA TYR A 72 -1.32 -9.50 -9.32
C TYR A 72 -2.59 -8.94 -8.66
N LEU A 73 -2.73 -7.60 -8.57
CA LEU A 73 -3.96 -6.96 -8.08
C LEU A 73 -5.09 -7.15 -9.06
N LYS A 74 -4.84 -6.84 -10.35
CA LYS A 74 -5.80 -7.02 -11.43
C LYS A 74 -6.32 -8.46 -11.48
N ASN A 75 -5.43 -9.45 -11.46
CA ASN A 75 -5.78 -10.86 -11.52
C ASN A 75 -6.58 -11.31 -10.30
N ALA A 76 -6.21 -10.86 -9.11
CA ALA A 76 -6.96 -11.18 -7.89
C ALA A 76 -8.38 -10.54 -7.90
N PHE A 77 -8.50 -9.31 -8.41
CA PHE A 77 -9.78 -8.62 -8.55
C PHE A 77 -10.70 -9.31 -9.56
N ILE A 78 -10.19 -9.59 -10.77
CA ILE A 78 -10.96 -10.27 -11.84
C ILE A 78 -11.36 -11.68 -11.40
N LYS A 79 -10.52 -12.38 -10.63
CA LYS A 79 -10.88 -13.70 -10.07
C LYS A 79 -12.14 -13.64 -9.21
N GLN A 80 -12.35 -12.55 -8.48
CA GLN A 80 -13.54 -12.36 -7.64
C GLN A 80 -14.71 -11.73 -8.41
N PHE A 81 -14.42 -10.88 -9.39
CA PHE A 81 -15.41 -10.14 -10.19
C PHE A 81 -15.19 -10.37 -11.71
N PRO A 82 -15.46 -11.59 -12.21
CA PRO A 82 -15.02 -12.03 -13.55
C PRO A 82 -15.67 -11.32 -14.73
N LYS A 83 -16.74 -10.53 -14.51
CA LYS A 83 -17.38 -9.73 -15.56
C LYS A 83 -16.83 -8.31 -15.67
N MET A 84 -15.91 -7.91 -14.78
CA MET A 84 -15.24 -6.62 -14.85
C MET A 84 -14.13 -6.63 -15.89
N LYS A 85 -14.03 -5.58 -16.70
CA LYS A 85 -12.88 -5.27 -17.56
C LYS A 85 -11.99 -4.28 -16.82
N VAL A 86 -10.73 -4.66 -16.56
CA VAL A 86 -9.79 -3.84 -15.79
C VAL A 86 -8.57 -3.47 -16.63
N ASP A 87 -8.37 -2.18 -16.79
CA ASP A 87 -7.18 -1.59 -17.37
C ASP A 87 -6.30 -1.08 -16.23
N THR A 88 -5.12 -1.67 -16.05
CA THR A 88 -4.15 -1.23 -15.05
C THR A 88 -2.95 -0.64 -15.77
N VAL A 89 -2.68 0.64 -15.52
CA VAL A 89 -1.53 1.34 -16.09
C VAL A 89 -0.48 1.51 -15.01
N VAL A 90 0.65 0.85 -15.19
CA VAL A 90 1.81 1.03 -14.30
C VAL A 90 2.74 2.08 -14.89
N ASP A 91 3.06 3.08 -14.08
CA ASP A 91 4.11 4.07 -14.34
C ASP A 91 4.69 4.51 -12.99
N PHE A 92 5.81 5.23 -13.02
CA PHE A 92 6.32 5.87 -11.81
C PHE A 92 5.27 6.81 -11.23
N SER A 93 5.15 6.83 -9.90
CA SER A 93 4.17 7.72 -9.23
C SER A 93 4.37 9.18 -9.60
N LYS A 94 5.62 9.64 -9.71
CA LYS A 94 6.00 11.00 -10.15
C LYS A 94 5.64 11.36 -11.60
N ASN A 95 5.24 10.38 -12.40
CA ASN A 95 4.71 10.61 -13.75
C ASN A 95 3.18 10.54 -13.71
N HIS A 96 2.62 9.59 -12.96
CA HIS A 96 1.17 9.48 -12.76
C HIS A 96 0.56 10.69 -12.06
N ASP A 97 1.22 11.27 -11.07
CA ASP A 97 0.75 12.46 -10.38
C ASP A 97 0.67 13.69 -11.32
N ALA A 98 1.72 13.96 -12.09
CA ALA A 98 1.79 15.05 -13.05
C ALA A 98 0.83 14.82 -14.23
N ARG A 99 0.72 13.56 -14.69
CA ARG A 99 -0.28 13.16 -15.70
C ARG A 99 -1.68 13.45 -15.19
N LEU A 100 -1.98 13.06 -13.95
CA LEU A 100 -3.28 13.30 -13.35
C LEU A 100 -3.56 14.79 -13.15
N ASP A 101 -2.58 15.57 -12.69
CA ASP A 101 -2.70 17.03 -12.57
C ASP A 101 -3.06 17.66 -13.94
N ASN A 102 -2.41 17.22 -15.03
CA ASN A 102 -2.75 17.68 -16.38
C ASN A 102 -4.18 17.26 -16.78
N GLN A 103 -4.55 15.99 -16.56
CA GLN A 103 -5.89 15.49 -16.90
C GLN A 103 -7.01 16.21 -16.13
N ILE A 104 -6.78 16.55 -14.86
CA ILE A 104 -7.72 17.34 -14.05
C ILE A 104 -7.83 18.76 -14.61
N ALA A 105 -6.71 19.41 -14.92
CA ALA A 105 -6.70 20.75 -15.49
C ALA A 105 -7.41 20.83 -16.86
N GLU A 106 -7.32 19.77 -17.65
CA GLU A 106 -8.03 19.65 -18.94
C GLU A 106 -9.47 19.16 -18.83
N HIS A 107 -9.94 18.78 -17.63
CA HIS A 107 -11.23 18.11 -17.42
C HIS A 107 -11.39 16.83 -18.27
N LYS A 108 -10.30 16.08 -18.43
CA LYS A 108 -10.22 14.84 -19.22
C LYS A 108 -9.63 13.70 -18.39
N VAL A 109 -10.14 13.53 -17.17
CA VAL A 109 -9.74 12.40 -16.30
C VAL A 109 -10.12 11.08 -16.97
N VAL A 110 -9.14 10.17 -17.04
CA VAL A 110 -9.31 8.82 -17.58
C VAL A 110 -9.39 7.77 -16.48
N ALA A 111 -8.53 7.88 -15.47
CA ALA A 111 -8.46 6.90 -14.40
C ALA A 111 -9.69 6.99 -13.49
N ASP A 112 -10.08 5.85 -12.92
CA ASP A 112 -11.13 5.78 -11.91
C ASP A 112 -10.52 5.81 -10.49
N VAL A 113 -9.43 5.05 -10.34
CA VAL A 113 -8.68 4.91 -9.10
C VAL A 113 -7.20 5.20 -9.39
N VAL A 114 -6.57 5.87 -8.44
CA VAL A 114 -5.11 6.01 -8.39
C VAL A 114 -4.58 5.39 -7.11
N HIS A 115 -3.44 4.69 -7.17
CA HIS A 115 -2.69 4.30 -5.97
C HIS A 115 -1.18 4.47 -6.10
N LEU A 116 -0.62 5.42 -5.37
CA LEU A 116 0.74 5.93 -5.55
C LEU A 116 1.55 5.91 -4.26
N GLN A 117 2.87 6.05 -4.41
CA GLN A 117 3.80 6.28 -3.31
C GLN A 117 4.07 7.77 -3.05
N THR A 118 3.62 8.69 -3.90
CA THR A 118 3.72 10.15 -3.71
C THR A 118 2.63 10.61 -2.74
N LEU A 119 2.88 10.37 -1.45
CA LEU A 119 1.86 10.44 -0.40
C LEU A 119 1.34 11.86 -0.15
N ASP A 120 2.12 12.88 -0.52
CA ASP A 120 1.80 14.30 -0.39
C ASP A 120 0.74 14.79 -1.40
N ASP A 121 0.55 14.07 -2.51
CA ASP A 121 -0.46 14.41 -3.50
C ASP A 121 -1.88 14.25 -2.98
N PHE A 122 -2.15 13.24 -2.16
CA PHE A 122 -3.52 12.93 -1.72
C PHE A 122 -4.14 14.05 -0.86
N PRO A 123 -3.46 14.60 0.17
CA PRO A 123 -3.92 15.81 0.86
C PRO A 123 -4.11 17.02 -0.08
N ARG A 124 -3.23 17.19 -1.07
CA ARG A 124 -3.29 18.28 -2.06
C ARG A 124 -4.52 18.14 -2.96
N TRP A 125 -4.69 17.00 -3.63
CA TRP A 125 -5.85 16.69 -4.46
C TRP A 125 -7.17 16.78 -3.69
N LYS A 126 -7.18 16.38 -2.40
CA LYS A 126 -8.34 16.62 -1.53
C LYS A 126 -8.65 18.12 -1.41
N LYS A 127 -7.66 18.95 -1.12
CA LYS A 127 -7.82 20.42 -0.98
C LYS A 127 -8.28 21.06 -2.29
N GLU A 128 -7.81 20.55 -3.42
CA GLU A 128 -8.18 20.98 -4.77
C GLU A 128 -9.58 20.46 -5.19
N GLY A 129 -10.18 19.57 -4.39
CA GLY A 129 -11.49 19.00 -4.69
C GLY A 129 -11.45 18.01 -5.86
N ALA A 130 -10.31 17.37 -6.11
CA ALA A 130 -10.09 16.40 -7.18
C ALA A 130 -10.44 14.95 -6.80
N LEU A 131 -10.71 14.68 -5.52
CA LEU A 131 -11.02 13.33 -5.01
C LEU A 131 -12.51 13.17 -4.69
N GLU A 132 -13.05 11.99 -4.98
CA GLU A 132 -14.39 11.57 -4.55
C GLU A 132 -14.35 11.17 -3.08
N GLN A 133 -15.31 11.67 -2.31
CA GLN A 133 -15.47 11.27 -0.91
C GLN A 133 -16.14 9.88 -0.85
N TYR A 134 -15.41 8.88 -0.37
CA TYR A 134 -15.91 7.53 -0.20
C TYR A 134 -15.17 6.75 0.89
N ARG A 135 -15.92 6.23 1.86
CA ARG A 135 -15.43 5.29 2.87
C ARG A 135 -15.72 3.87 2.40
N PRO A 136 -14.72 3.08 1.96
CA PRO A 136 -14.94 1.74 1.43
C PRO A 136 -15.39 0.75 2.49
N VAL A 137 -15.86 -0.42 2.04
CA VAL A 137 -16.14 -1.56 2.93
C VAL A 137 -14.88 -1.85 3.76
N GLY A 138 -15.05 -2.02 5.08
CA GLY A 138 -13.93 -2.25 6.00
C GLY A 138 -13.20 -0.99 6.49
N TRP A 139 -13.62 0.22 6.10
CA TRP A 139 -12.99 1.50 6.49
C TRP A 139 -12.67 1.64 7.99
N ASN A 140 -13.59 1.20 8.86
CA ASN A 140 -13.43 1.30 10.32
C ASN A 140 -12.34 0.36 10.87
N LYS A 141 -11.84 -0.56 10.05
CA LYS A 141 -10.78 -1.50 10.40
C LYS A 141 -9.42 -1.09 9.85
N VAL A 142 -9.36 -0.11 8.95
CA VAL A 142 -8.08 0.48 8.50
C VAL A 142 -7.47 1.31 9.63
N TYR A 143 -6.14 1.26 9.82
CA TYR A 143 -5.45 2.09 10.80
C TYR A 143 -5.82 3.58 10.63
N ASP A 144 -6.27 4.24 11.69
CA ASP A 144 -6.69 5.65 11.60
C ASP A 144 -5.55 6.58 11.16
N LYS A 145 -4.30 6.20 11.44
CA LYS A 145 -3.09 6.97 11.09
C LYS A 145 -2.77 7.00 9.59
N ILE A 146 -3.39 6.14 8.78
CA ILE A 146 -3.08 6.02 7.34
C ILE A 146 -4.29 6.34 6.43
N LYS A 147 -5.37 6.88 7.00
CA LYS A 147 -6.58 7.20 6.24
C LYS A 147 -7.04 8.63 6.51
N ASP A 148 -7.60 9.25 5.49
CA ASP A 148 -8.15 10.59 5.62
C ASP A 148 -9.43 10.58 6.46
N LYS A 149 -9.53 11.43 7.48
CA LYS A 149 -10.70 11.48 8.39
C LYS A 149 -12.05 11.66 7.67
N ASP A 150 -12.06 12.34 6.53
CA ASP A 150 -13.29 12.64 5.79
C ASP A 150 -13.60 11.58 4.72
N GLY A 151 -12.69 10.65 4.46
CA GLY A 151 -12.89 9.54 3.53
C GLY A 151 -12.52 9.84 2.08
N TYR A 152 -11.54 10.72 1.82
CA TYR A 152 -11.10 11.00 0.45
C TYR A 152 -9.99 10.07 -0.06
N TYR A 153 -9.14 9.56 0.83
CA TYR A 153 -8.04 8.66 0.49
C TYR A 153 -7.65 7.79 1.69
N THR A 154 -6.94 6.69 1.42
CA THR A 154 -6.47 5.77 2.45
C THR A 154 -5.32 4.91 1.99
N GLY A 155 -4.47 4.50 2.93
CA GLY A 155 -3.51 3.42 2.75
C GLY A 155 -4.24 2.12 2.40
N LEU A 156 -3.82 1.47 1.31
CA LEU A 156 -4.40 0.23 0.80
C LEU A 156 -3.67 -0.99 1.34
N PHE A 157 -2.35 -0.95 1.38
CA PHE A 157 -1.45 -1.97 1.89
C PHE A 157 -0.08 -1.32 2.16
N PHE A 158 0.80 -1.98 2.91
CA PHE A 158 2.14 -1.47 3.16
C PHE A 158 3.17 -2.04 2.19
N ILE A 159 3.98 -1.17 1.61
CA ILE A 159 5.21 -1.55 0.89
C ILE A 159 6.39 -1.33 1.82
N GLY A 160 7.39 -2.21 1.74
CA GLY A 160 8.63 -2.10 2.50
C GLY A 160 9.85 -2.24 1.59
N PHE A 161 10.74 -1.26 1.66
CA PHE A 161 12.07 -1.30 1.08
C PHE A 161 13.09 -1.66 2.15
N ALA A 162 13.82 -2.74 1.90
CA ALA A 162 14.79 -3.32 2.82
C ALA A 162 15.97 -3.88 2.02
N ASN A 163 16.61 -4.95 2.49
CA ASN A 163 17.72 -5.57 1.78
C ASN A 163 17.23 -6.66 0.83
N VAL A 164 17.88 -6.77 -0.33
CA VAL A 164 17.76 -7.93 -1.23
C VAL A 164 19.17 -8.47 -1.45
N THR A 165 19.39 -9.72 -1.05
CA THR A 165 20.73 -10.35 -1.07
C THR A 165 20.68 -11.67 -1.79
N ALA A 166 21.74 -12.00 -2.54
CA ALA A 166 21.86 -13.27 -3.23
C ALA A 166 21.86 -14.44 -2.23
N THR A 167 21.19 -15.54 -2.58
CA THR A 167 21.15 -16.75 -1.74
C THR A 167 22.52 -17.38 -1.58
N THR A 168 23.42 -17.19 -2.54
CA THR A 168 24.81 -17.65 -2.52
C THR A 168 25.66 -17.02 -1.43
N LEU A 169 25.24 -15.89 -0.84
CA LEU A 169 25.93 -15.28 0.29
C LEU A 169 25.68 -16.01 1.62
N GLY A 170 24.65 -16.86 1.71
CA GLY A 170 24.35 -17.59 2.94
C GLY A 170 24.20 -16.67 4.16
N ASP A 171 25.08 -16.89 5.15
CA ASP A 171 25.18 -16.13 6.40
C ASP A 171 26.08 -14.88 6.28
N ASP A 172 26.87 -14.77 5.20
CA ASP A 172 27.70 -13.58 4.91
C ASP A 172 26.89 -12.44 4.26
N ALA A 173 25.59 -12.65 4.05
CA ALA A 173 24.71 -11.65 3.46
C ALA A 173 24.68 -10.37 4.31
N PRO A 174 24.85 -9.17 3.71
CA PRO A 174 24.82 -7.92 4.47
C PRO A 174 23.43 -7.66 5.05
N VAL A 175 23.38 -7.24 6.32
CA VAL A 175 22.13 -6.94 7.03
C VAL A 175 22.08 -5.47 7.43
N GLU A 176 23.15 -4.98 8.04
CA GLU A 176 23.26 -3.60 8.50
C GLU A 176 23.92 -2.71 7.45
N ALA A 177 23.68 -1.40 7.52
CA ALA A 177 24.23 -0.43 6.58
C ALA A 177 25.76 -0.58 6.43
N GLU A 178 26.47 -0.73 7.55
CA GLU A 178 27.93 -0.90 7.57
C GLU A 178 28.41 -2.20 6.90
N ASP A 179 27.58 -3.26 6.86
CA ASP A 179 27.94 -4.50 6.18
C ASP A 179 28.10 -4.29 4.68
N PHE A 180 27.36 -3.34 4.09
CA PHE A 180 27.47 -2.99 2.66
C PHE A 180 28.80 -2.30 2.33
N LEU A 181 29.64 -1.96 3.33
CA LEU A 181 30.97 -1.36 3.13
C LEU A 181 32.10 -2.39 3.12
N LYS A 182 31.79 -3.68 3.36
CA LYS A 182 32.75 -4.78 3.37
C LYS A 182 33.50 -4.87 2.03
N PRO A 183 34.84 -4.96 2.01
CA PRO A 183 35.64 -4.95 0.78
C PRO A 183 35.24 -6.03 -0.22
N GLU A 184 34.70 -7.15 0.24
CA GLU A 184 34.28 -8.28 -0.58
C GLU A 184 33.09 -7.94 -1.49
N LEU A 185 32.37 -6.85 -1.21
CA LEU A 185 31.22 -6.35 -1.96
C LEU A 185 31.60 -5.31 -3.03
N LYS A 186 32.87 -4.90 -3.11
CA LYS A 186 33.38 -3.99 -4.15
C LYS A 186 33.01 -4.50 -5.55
N ASN A 187 32.40 -3.63 -6.36
CA ASN A 187 31.86 -3.90 -7.71
C ASN A 187 30.72 -4.93 -7.78
N LYS A 188 30.14 -5.36 -6.66
CA LYS A 188 29.07 -6.38 -6.60
C LYS A 188 27.73 -5.85 -6.11
N LEU A 189 27.64 -4.55 -5.84
CA LEU A 189 26.42 -3.89 -5.39
C LEU A 189 25.67 -3.28 -6.57
N VAL A 190 24.35 -3.36 -6.53
CA VAL A 190 23.45 -2.68 -7.47
C VAL A 190 22.41 -1.92 -6.68
N PHE A 191 22.15 -0.66 -7.01
CA PHE A 191 21.15 0.17 -6.34
C PHE A 191 20.23 0.83 -7.36
N THR A 192 19.01 1.14 -6.94
CA THR A 192 18.17 2.07 -7.69
C THR A 192 18.72 3.49 -7.49
N TYR A 193 18.67 4.31 -8.53
CA TYR A 193 19.03 5.73 -8.44
C TYR A 193 18.19 6.44 -7.36
N PRO A 194 18.79 6.92 -6.25
CA PRO A 194 18.06 7.61 -5.20
C PRO A 194 17.52 8.97 -5.65
N ASN A 195 18.04 9.54 -6.73
CA ASN A 195 17.54 10.75 -7.37
C ASN A 195 16.43 10.49 -8.41
N ASP A 196 16.04 9.22 -8.65
CA ASP A 196 14.95 8.85 -9.55
C ASP A 196 13.67 8.45 -8.80
N ASP A 197 13.76 7.98 -7.55
CA ASP A 197 12.62 7.52 -6.72
C ASP A 197 12.71 8.11 -5.29
N ASP A 198 11.65 8.77 -4.83
CA ASP A 198 11.63 9.49 -3.54
C ASP A 198 11.56 8.56 -2.31
N ALA A 199 11.07 7.33 -2.43
CA ALA A 199 11.15 6.34 -1.35
C ALA A 199 12.56 5.75 -1.22
N VAL A 200 13.25 5.53 -2.35
CA VAL A 200 14.68 5.20 -2.36
C VAL A 200 15.49 6.37 -1.80
N LEU A 201 15.19 7.61 -2.21
CA LEU A 201 15.82 8.82 -1.67
C LEU A 201 15.68 8.90 -0.15
N TYR A 202 14.48 8.62 0.37
CA TYR A 202 14.20 8.62 1.80
C TYR A 202 14.99 7.53 2.53
N TYR A 203 15.19 6.36 1.92
CA TYR A 203 16.07 5.33 2.49
C TYR A 203 17.50 5.87 2.68
N PHE A 204 18.07 6.47 1.63
CA PHE A 204 19.40 7.11 1.70
C PHE A 204 19.42 8.29 2.68
N LYS A 205 18.33 9.06 2.80
CA LYS A 205 18.19 10.14 3.79
C LYS A 205 18.32 9.62 5.20
N GLN A 206 17.63 8.53 5.55
CA GLN A 206 17.73 7.95 6.88
C GLN A 206 19.14 7.43 7.18
N LEU A 207 19.82 6.83 6.20
CA LEU A 207 21.20 6.39 6.36
C LEU A 207 22.17 7.57 6.55
N THR A 208 22.05 8.64 5.75
CA THR A 208 22.92 9.82 5.88
C THR A 208 22.62 10.63 7.13
N ASP A 209 21.38 10.66 7.62
CA ASP A 209 21.03 11.26 8.91
C ASP A 209 21.68 10.50 10.08
N LYS A 210 21.70 9.17 10.00
CA LYS A 210 22.23 8.32 11.09
C LYS A 210 23.75 8.17 11.05
N TYR A 211 24.33 7.94 9.88
CA TYR A 211 25.74 7.58 9.70
C TYR A 211 26.57 8.67 9.01
N GLY A 212 25.94 9.78 8.61
CA GLY A 212 26.60 10.89 7.92
C GLY A 212 26.88 10.65 6.45
N PHE A 213 27.35 11.69 5.76
CA PHE A 213 27.75 11.60 4.34
C PHE A 213 29.07 10.83 4.14
N ASP A 214 29.87 10.64 5.19
CA ASP A 214 31.05 9.77 5.14
C ASP A 214 30.66 8.31 4.82
N TYR A 215 29.55 7.83 5.38
CA TYR A 215 28.99 6.53 5.02
C TYR A 215 28.66 6.46 3.52
N LEU A 216 27.99 7.48 2.98
CA LEU A 216 27.66 7.52 1.54
C LEU A 216 28.92 7.49 0.68
N ASN A 217 29.96 8.25 1.04
CA ASN A 217 31.24 8.23 0.33
C ASN A 217 31.88 6.84 0.34
N LYS A 218 31.89 6.16 1.49
CA LYS A 218 32.41 4.79 1.62
C LYS A 218 31.58 3.78 0.81
N LEU A 219 30.26 3.95 0.78
CA LEU A 219 29.38 3.11 -0.02
C LEU A 219 29.65 3.30 -1.52
N LEU A 220 29.81 4.55 -1.97
CA LEU A 220 30.15 4.84 -3.37
C LEU A 220 31.57 4.39 -3.72
N ALA A 221 32.48 4.37 -2.74
CA ALA A 221 33.77 3.74 -2.88
C ALA A 221 33.66 2.21 -3.05
N GLN A 222 32.51 1.56 -2.84
CA GLN A 222 32.28 0.18 -3.28
C GLN A 222 32.06 0.05 -4.79
N ASN A 223 31.99 1.18 -5.52
CA ASN A 223 31.69 1.25 -6.95
C ASN A 223 30.40 0.49 -7.33
N PRO A 224 29.24 0.81 -6.70
CA PRO A 224 27.99 0.17 -7.02
C PRO A 224 27.50 0.56 -8.42
N LYS A 225 26.74 -0.33 -9.07
CA LYS A 225 25.96 0.01 -10.27
C LYS A 225 24.66 0.70 -9.85
N PHE A 226 24.30 1.79 -10.52
CA PHE A 226 22.98 2.40 -10.40
C PHE A 226 22.10 2.08 -11.60
N VAL A 227 20.84 1.75 -11.35
CA VAL A 227 19.80 1.49 -12.35
C VAL A 227 18.52 2.24 -12.02
N ARG A 228 17.65 2.45 -13.01
CA ARG A 228 16.29 2.96 -12.77
C ARG A 228 15.37 1.80 -12.37
N GLY A 229 14.37 2.11 -11.55
CA GLY A 229 13.38 1.14 -11.07
C GLY A 229 13.89 0.22 -9.96
N THR A 230 13.09 0.05 -8.90
CA THR A 230 13.43 -0.83 -7.77
C THR A 230 13.33 -2.30 -8.14
N ALA A 231 12.37 -2.66 -8.98
CA ALA A 231 12.23 -4.01 -9.52
C ALA A 231 13.46 -4.45 -10.34
N ASP A 232 14.09 -3.54 -11.10
CA ASP A 232 15.30 -3.86 -11.88
C ASP A 232 16.53 -4.08 -11.01
N ALA A 233 16.73 -3.23 -10.00
CA ALA A 233 17.80 -3.44 -9.03
C ALA A 233 17.66 -4.80 -8.32
N SER A 234 16.45 -5.19 -7.93
CA SER A 234 16.19 -6.50 -7.31
C SER A 234 16.34 -7.68 -8.28
N ALA A 235 15.97 -7.52 -9.55
CA ALA A 235 16.06 -8.57 -10.55
C ALA A 235 17.50 -8.95 -10.92
N LEU A 236 18.46 -8.03 -10.71
CA LEU A 236 19.89 -8.23 -10.94
C LEU A 236 20.59 -8.97 -9.79
N VAL A 237 20.04 -8.96 -8.56
CA VAL A 237 20.67 -9.65 -7.42
C VAL A 237 20.69 -11.17 -7.65
N GLY A 238 21.87 -11.76 -7.52
CA GLY A 238 22.14 -13.16 -7.82
C GLY A 238 22.45 -13.43 -9.30
N LYS A 239 22.60 -12.38 -10.13
CA LYS A 239 22.93 -12.45 -11.56
C LYS A 239 24.05 -11.46 -11.89
N ASP A 240 24.76 -11.73 -12.99
CA ASP A 240 25.75 -10.82 -13.58
C ASP A 240 26.78 -10.26 -12.58
N GLY A 241 27.11 -11.03 -11.54
CA GLY A 241 28.06 -10.65 -10.48
C GLY A 241 27.50 -9.76 -9.35
N TYR A 242 26.24 -9.33 -9.42
CA TYR A 242 25.61 -8.52 -8.36
C TYR A 242 25.06 -9.41 -7.25
N VAL A 243 25.40 -9.09 -6.01
CA VAL A 243 25.09 -9.97 -4.86
C VAL A 243 24.21 -9.31 -3.81
N ALA A 244 24.08 -7.99 -3.80
CA ALA A 244 23.23 -7.31 -2.83
C ALA A 244 22.75 -5.94 -3.31
N ASN A 245 21.58 -5.56 -2.81
CA ASN A 245 21.05 -4.21 -2.81
C ASN A 245 20.36 -3.91 -1.47
N PHE A 246 20.04 -2.63 -1.25
CA PHE A 246 19.08 -2.19 -0.26
C PHE A 246 18.19 -1.11 -0.87
N GLY A 247 17.15 -0.72 -0.14
CA GLY A 247 16.24 0.33 -0.60
C GLY A 247 15.30 -0.15 -1.70
N SER A 248 15.12 -1.47 -1.81
CA SER A 248 14.25 -2.11 -2.79
C SER A 248 13.38 -3.18 -2.14
N SER A 249 12.41 -3.70 -2.91
CA SER A 249 11.59 -4.86 -2.52
C SER A 249 11.68 -5.96 -3.57
N GLY A 250 11.10 -7.12 -3.25
CA GLY A 250 11.04 -8.27 -4.14
C GLY A 250 12.33 -9.10 -4.17
N SER A 251 12.19 -10.34 -4.60
CA SER A 251 13.30 -11.29 -4.73
C SER A 251 13.05 -12.21 -5.92
N SER A 252 14.13 -12.59 -6.61
CA SER A 252 14.11 -13.63 -7.63
C SER A 252 14.15 -15.02 -6.98
N SER A 253 13.17 -15.86 -7.29
CA SER A 253 13.06 -17.23 -6.76
C SER A 253 14.37 -18.00 -6.94
N GLY A 254 14.86 -18.62 -5.86
CA GLY A 254 16.12 -19.38 -5.82
C GLY A 254 17.40 -18.55 -5.85
N LEU A 255 17.36 -17.30 -6.33
CA LEU A 255 18.56 -16.48 -6.56
C LEU A 255 18.80 -15.43 -5.46
N SER A 256 17.74 -14.92 -4.84
CA SER A 256 17.84 -13.87 -3.82
C SER A 256 16.76 -14.01 -2.75
N LYS A 257 17.01 -13.38 -1.61
CA LYS A 257 16.11 -13.31 -0.46
C LYS A 257 16.03 -11.87 0.05
N THR A 258 14.94 -11.55 0.75
CA THR A 258 14.79 -10.27 1.44
C THR A 258 15.13 -10.41 2.91
N SER A 259 15.77 -9.39 3.49
CA SER A 259 15.99 -9.26 4.93
C SER A 259 15.72 -7.84 5.41
N ILE A 260 15.29 -7.69 6.66
CA ILE A 260 15.04 -6.39 7.28
C ILE A 260 16.21 -6.10 8.22
N PRO A 261 16.86 -4.93 8.15
CA PRO A 261 17.90 -4.55 9.10
C PRO A 261 17.38 -4.57 10.54
N GLU A 262 18.22 -4.98 11.49
CA GLU A 262 17.85 -5.03 12.91
C GLU A 262 18.02 -3.67 13.58
N LYS A 263 19.05 -2.91 13.18
CA LYS A 263 19.45 -1.63 13.80
C LYS A 263 19.41 -0.46 12.83
N SER A 264 19.84 -0.66 11.59
CA SER A 264 19.87 0.37 10.55
C SER A 264 18.45 0.75 10.15
N PRO A 265 18.22 2.02 9.80
CA PRO A 265 16.90 2.42 9.38
C PRO A 265 16.54 1.79 8.04
N TRP A 266 15.26 1.49 7.86
CA TRP A 266 14.69 1.04 6.58
C TRP A 266 13.38 1.78 6.32
N VAL A 267 12.76 1.55 5.16
CA VAL A 267 11.58 2.32 4.72
C VAL A 267 10.40 1.38 4.56
N ALA A 268 9.26 1.77 5.13
CA ALA A 268 7.96 1.27 4.72
C ALA A 268 6.98 2.42 4.65
N TRP A 269 5.88 2.22 3.93
CA TRP A 269 4.81 3.21 3.84
C TRP A 269 3.49 2.57 3.43
N PRO A 270 2.35 3.19 3.76
CA PRO A 270 1.07 2.77 3.21
C PRO A 270 0.97 3.26 1.76
N GLN A 271 0.99 2.34 0.80
CA GLN A 271 0.65 2.70 -0.59
C GLN A 271 -0.77 3.25 -0.57
N THR A 272 -0.91 4.53 -0.92
CA THR A 272 -2.15 5.27 -0.70
C THR A 272 -2.95 5.30 -1.97
N GLY A 273 -4.27 5.16 -1.87
CA GLY A 273 -5.16 5.27 -3.01
C GLY A 273 -6.41 6.09 -2.74
N ALA A 274 -7.02 6.52 -3.84
CA ALA A 274 -8.21 7.35 -3.85
C ALA A 274 -9.02 7.14 -5.13
N ILE A 275 -10.29 7.54 -5.08
CA ILE A 275 -11.17 7.62 -6.24
C ILE A 275 -11.13 9.06 -6.75
N LEU A 276 -11.00 9.23 -8.06
CA LEU A 276 -11.02 10.57 -8.66
C LEU A 276 -12.44 11.12 -8.72
N LYS A 277 -12.61 12.42 -8.49
CA LYS A 277 -13.93 13.07 -8.48
C LYS A 277 -14.63 12.94 -9.83
N ASP A 278 -13.87 13.08 -10.91
CA ASP A 278 -14.38 12.99 -12.28
C ASP A 278 -14.12 11.61 -12.91
N ALA A 279 -13.94 10.58 -12.07
CA ALA A 279 -13.82 9.18 -12.51
C ALA A 279 -15.01 8.77 -13.40
N PRO A 280 -14.77 8.24 -14.61
CA PRO A 280 -15.84 7.79 -15.51
C PRO A 280 -16.67 6.61 -14.97
N HIS A 281 -16.09 5.76 -14.12
CA HIS A 281 -16.71 4.55 -13.58
C HIS A 281 -16.66 4.54 -12.03
N LYS A 282 -17.48 5.37 -11.39
CA LYS A 282 -17.49 5.55 -9.92
C LYS A 282 -17.93 4.31 -9.16
N ALA A 283 -18.92 3.56 -9.64
CA ALA A 283 -19.36 2.34 -8.98
C ALA A 283 -18.27 1.26 -9.03
N ALA A 284 -17.58 1.13 -10.16
CA ALA A 284 -16.42 0.26 -10.30
C ALA A 284 -15.26 0.69 -9.38
N ALA A 285 -14.98 1.99 -9.28
CA ALA A 285 -13.97 2.53 -8.37
C ALA A 285 -14.27 2.21 -6.89
N LYS A 286 -15.53 2.38 -6.48
CA LYS A 286 -16.03 2.05 -5.13
C LYS A 286 -15.91 0.56 -4.83
N LEU A 287 -16.20 -0.30 -5.81
CA LEU A 287 -15.98 -1.74 -5.73
C LEU A 287 -14.50 -2.06 -5.52
N TYR A 288 -13.60 -1.48 -6.32
CA TYR A 288 -12.16 -1.74 -6.23
C TYR A 288 -11.57 -1.32 -4.88
N MET A 289 -11.86 -0.10 -4.42
CA MET A 289 -11.39 0.40 -3.13
C MET A 289 -11.94 -0.42 -1.94
N SER A 290 -13.18 -0.90 -2.06
CA SER A 290 -13.78 -1.78 -1.04
C SER A 290 -13.19 -3.18 -1.06
N TRP A 291 -12.93 -3.71 -2.25
CA TRP A 291 -12.34 -5.03 -2.42
C TRP A 291 -10.92 -5.08 -1.85
N ILE A 292 -10.08 -4.11 -2.21
CA ILE A 292 -8.69 -4.11 -1.76
C ILE A 292 -8.59 -3.91 -0.24
N LEU A 293 -9.55 -3.25 0.38
CA LEU A 293 -9.64 -3.08 1.84
C LEU A 293 -10.48 -4.15 2.54
N SER A 294 -11.06 -5.10 1.80
CA SER A 294 -11.82 -6.20 2.39
C SER A 294 -10.88 -7.07 3.22
N LYS A 295 -11.41 -7.63 4.32
CA LYS A 295 -10.64 -8.55 5.15
C LYS A 295 -10.16 -9.76 4.34
N GLN A 296 -11.02 -10.30 3.48
CA GLN A 296 -10.74 -11.45 2.64
C GLN A 296 -9.53 -11.24 1.71
N TYR A 297 -9.40 -10.04 1.12
CA TYR A 297 -8.24 -9.71 0.30
C TYR A 297 -7.01 -9.44 1.18
N GLN A 298 -7.16 -8.65 2.24
CA GLN A 298 -6.06 -8.25 3.11
C GLN A 298 -5.37 -9.43 3.80
N GLU A 299 -6.10 -10.48 4.19
CA GLU A 299 -5.53 -11.72 4.73
C GLU A 299 -4.66 -12.50 3.73
N LYS A 300 -4.86 -12.27 2.43
CA LYS A 300 -4.11 -12.91 1.34
C LYS A 300 -3.07 -11.97 0.71
N SER A 301 -3.10 -10.69 1.07
CA SER A 301 -2.20 -9.69 0.53
C SER A 301 -0.75 -9.97 0.95
N TYR A 302 0.19 -9.63 0.09
CA TYR A 302 1.61 -9.73 0.42
C TYR A 302 2.01 -8.58 1.35
N GLY A 303 2.82 -8.88 2.38
CA GLY A 303 3.31 -7.87 3.31
C GLY A 303 2.31 -7.53 4.42
N TRP A 304 2.41 -6.32 4.98
CA TRP A 304 1.53 -5.91 6.08
C TRP A 304 0.22 -5.35 5.54
N SER A 305 -0.87 -5.78 6.18
CA SER A 305 -2.20 -5.27 5.92
C SER A 305 -2.36 -3.82 6.38
N SER A 306 -3.20 -3.06 5.68
CA SER A 306 -3.70 -1.74 6.11
C SER A 306 -4.73 -1.85 7.25
N ARG A 307 -5.20 -3.06 7.59
CA ARG A 307 -6.22 -3.29 8.61
C ARG A 307 -5.62 -3.68 9.96
N THR A 308 -6.29 -3.27 11.02
CA THR A 308 -5.98 -3.59 12.42
C THR A 308 -6.47 -4.98 12.85
N ASP A 309 -7.42 -5.57 12.10
CA ASP A 309 -8.06 -6.85 12.40
C ASP A 309 -7.56 -8.00 11.51
N VAL A 310 -6.43 -7.80 10.84
CA VAL A 310 -5.67 -8.80 10.09
C VAL A 310 -4.35 -9.04 10.80
N ALA A 311 -3.98 -10.32 10.95
CA ALA A 311 -2.77 -10.70 11.65
C ALA A 311 -1.51 -10.18 10.95
N THR A 312 -0.49 -9.85 11.74
CA THR A 312 0.83 -9.50 11.21
C THR A 312 1.43 -10.71 10.47
N PRO A 313 2.17 -10.49 9.36
CA PRO A 313 2.85 -11.58 8.67
C PRO A 313 3.75 -12.40 9.60
N ALA A 314 3.74 -13.72 9.40
CA ALA A 314 4.54 -14.64 10.21
C ALA A 314 6.03 -14.23 10.23
N GLY A 315 6.64 -14.26 11.41
CA GLY A 315 8.05 -13.88 11.60
C GLY A 315 8.35 -12.38 11.52
N ARG A 316 7.33 -11.51 11.43
CA ARG A 316 7.49 -10.05 11.43
C ARG A 316 6.85 -9.41 12.66
N LYS A 317 7.35 -8.24 13.05
CA LYS A 317 6.69 -7.38 14.04
C LYS A 317 5.53 -6.63 13.37
N GLY A 318 4.61 -6.08 14.16
CA GLY A 318 3.60 -5.18 13.61
C GLY A 318 4.27 -3.99 12.91
N ILE A 319 3.64 -3.46 11.87
CA ILE A 319 4.24 -2.41 11.03
C ILE A 319 4.61 -1.14 11.82
N PHE A 320 3.94 -0.89 12.95
CA PHE A 320 4.22 0.24 13.85
C PHE A 320 5.13 -0.12 15.04
N ASP A 321 5.60 -1.37 15.13
CA ASP A 321 6.37 -1.87 16.29
C ASP A 321 7.90 -1.93 16.02
N TYR A 322 8.34 -1.46 14.85
CA TYR A 322 9.77 -1.38 14.51
C TYR A 322 10.36 -0.08 15.06
N ALA A 323 11.39 -0.18 15.90
CA ALA A 323 12.08 0.99 16.45
C ALA A 323 12.95 1.73 15.41
N ASN A 324 13.41 1.02 14.38
CA ASN A 324 14.26 1.52 13.31
C ASN A 324 13.49 1.88 12.02
N MET A 325 12.16 1.91 12.06
CA MET A 325 11.35 2.27 10.89
C MET A 325 10.05 2.92 11.32
N ASN A 326 9.71 4.05 10.69
CA ASN A 326 8.43 4.72 10.87
C ASN A 326 7.66 4.72 9.54
N PRO A 327 6.51 4.04 9.44
CA PRO A 327 5.78 3.95 8.17
C PRO A 327 5.10 5.26 7.75
N LEU A 328 5.08 6.27 8.63
CA LEU A 328 4.61 7.63 8.31
C LEU A 328 5.77 8.57 7.92
N GLY A 329 7.02 8.11 8.04
CA GLY A 329 8.21 8.92 7.80
C GLY A 329 8.32 9.38 6.35
N LEU A 330 8.01 8.52 5.39
CA LEU A 330 8.05 8.85 3.97
C LEU A 330 7.09 10.00 3.62
N GLY A 331 5.83 9.92 4.09
CA GLY A 331 4.84 10.98 3.85
C GLY A 331 5.25 12.30 4.49
N LYS A 332 5.86 12.27 5.68
CA LYS A 332 6.42 13.48 6.31
C LYS A 332 7.57 14.05 5.49
N PHE A 333 8.47 13.22 4.97
CA PHE A 333 9.58 13.65 4.12
C PHE A 333 9.07 14.29 2.81
N MET A 334 8.08 13.67 2.16
CA MET A 334 7.47 14.19 0.93
C MET A 334 6.68 15.49 1.14
N SER A 335 6.08 15.68 2.31
CA SER A 335 5.30 16.90 2.59
C SER A 335 6.10 18.20 2.58
N ASP A 336 7.43 18.15 2.70
CA ASP A 336 8.34 19.29 2.49
C ASP A 336 9.10 19.12 1.18
N ARG A 337 8.42 19.41 0.06
CA ARG A 337 8.99 19.32 -1.28
C ARG A 337 10.29 20.11 -1.43
N ALA A 338 10.38 21.30 -0.83
CA ALA A 338 11.56 22.15 -0.95
C ALA A 338 12.79 21.52 -0.25
N ALA A 339 12.61 20.94 0.94
CA ALA A 339 13.69 20.22 1.61
C ALA A 339 14.06 18.93 0.87
N LEU A 340 13.07 18.20 0.37
CA LEU A 340 13.27 17.00 -0.43
C LEU A 340 14.08 17.31 -1.69
N ASP A 341 13.70 18.33 -2.46
CA ASP A 341 14.37 18.68 -3.72
C ASP A 341 15.81 19.17 -3.49
N ARG A 342 16.07 19.93 -2.41
CA ARG A 342 17.45 20.28 -2.01
C ARG A 342 18.27 19.03 -1.68
N TYR A 343 17.69 18.08 -0.96
CA TYR A 343 18.39 16.83 -0.63
C TYR A 343 18.62 15.96 -1.87
N LYS A 344 17.63 15.85 -2.77
CA LYS A 344 17.73 15.16 -4.06
C LYS A 344 18.83 15.75 -4.93
N ALA A 345 18.86 17.09 -5.07
CA ALA A 345 19.90 17.79 -5.82
C ALA A 345 21.29 17.56 -5.21
N ARG A 346 21.40 17.54 -3.88
CA ARG A 346 22.65 17.17 -3.20
C ARG A 346 23.06 15.74 -3.53
N ILE A 347 22.15 14.77 -3.43
CA ILE A 347 22.42 13.36 -3.76
C ILE A 347 22.82 13.18 -5.23
N ASN A 348 22.24 13.95 -6.16
CA ASN A 348 22.65 13.96 -7.57
C ASN A 348 24.15 14.24 -7.74
N LEU A 349 24.75 15.10 -6.91
CA LEU A 349 26.19 15.39 -6.97
C LEU A 349 27.07 14.17 -6.60
N TYR A 350 26.51 13.21 -5.86
CA TYR A 350 27.23 12.00 -5.44
C TYR A 350 27.02 10.83 -6.40
N VAL A 351 25.79 10.63 -6.88
CA VAL A 351 25.43 9.46 -7.72
C VAL A 351 25.41 9.76 -9.22
N GLY A 352 25.54 11.03 -9.61
CA GLY A 352 25.43 11.50 -10.98
C GLY A 352 23.99 11.56 -11.48
N ASP A 353 23.81 12.05 -12.70
CA ASP A 353 22.49 12.11 -13.33
C ASP A 353 21.94 10.71 -13.59
N VAL A 354 20.62 10.57 -13.45
CA VAL A 354 19.90 9.34 -13.78
C VAL A 354 20.11 8.99 -15.25
N LYS A 355 20.53 7.74 -15.53
CA LYS A 355 20.73 7.20 -16.89
C LYS A 355 19.79 6.02 -17.17
N GLY A 356 19.43 5.84 -18.43
CA GLY A 356 18.59 4.74 -18.90
C GLY A 356 17.12 5.12 -19.13
N ALA A 357 16.43 4.32 -19.95
CA ALA A 357 15.00 4.49 -20.22
C ALA A 357 14.17 4.28 -18.95
N ASN A 358 12.95 4.84 -18.91
CA ASN A 358 12.00 4.53 -17.86
C ASN A 358 11.60 3.06 -17.96
N PRO A 359 11.90 2.19 -16.97
CA PRO A 359 11.54 0.77 -17.06
C PRO A 359 10.02 0.55 -17.05
N ALA A 360 9.22 1.50 -16.55
CA ALA A 360 7.77 1.43 -16.57
C ALA A 360 7.17 1.81 -17.93
N ASP A 361 7.92 2.55 -18.74
CA ASP A 361 7.56 2.99 -20.08
C ASP A 361 8.80 2.98 -21.00
N PRO A 362 9.34 1.80 -21.33
CA PRO A 362 10.60 1.69 -22.07
C PRO A 362 10.51 2.23 -23.49
N GLU A 363 9.29 2.30 -24.03
CA GLU A 363 9.01 2.77 -25.39
C GLU A 363 8.50 4.23 -25.42
N GLY A 364 8.31 4.86 -24.26
CA GLY A 364 7.85 6.26 -24.16
C GLY A 364 6.42 6.48 -24.66
N LYS A 365 5.54 5.49 -24.50
CA LYS A 365 4.20 5.46 -25.09
C LYS A 365 3.09 5.87 -24.12
N LEU A 366 3.35 5.95 -22.82
CA LEU A 366 2.27 6.23 -21.86
C LEU A 366 1.74 7.66 -21.99
N GLY A 367 2.60 8.62 -22.37
CA GLY A 367 2.18 10.00 -22.68
C GLY A 367 1.28 10.63 -21.63
N LEU A 368 0.34 11.48 -22.08
CA LEU A 368 -0.65 12.15 -21.22
C LEU A 368 -1.92 11.30 -20.98
N TYR A 369 -2.26 10.42 -21.93
CA TYR A 369 -3.51 9.66 -21.95
C TYR A 369 -3.25 8.20 -22.38
N PRO A 370 -2.67 7.35 -21.49
CA PRO A 370 -2.26 5.99 -21.83
C PRO A 370 -3.42 5.05 -22.17
N VAL A 371 -4.63 5.43 -21.76
CA VAL A 371 -5.90 4.78 -22.08
C VAL A 371 -6.88 5.91 -22.34
N ASP A 372 -7.80 5.75 -23.28
CA ASP A 372 -8.91 6.69 -23.45
C ASP A 372 -10.07 6.34 -22.50
N GLN A 373 -11.09 7.20 -22.44
CA GLN A 373 -12.29 6.93 -21.65
C GLN A 373 -13.05 5.67 -22.12
N SER A 374 -12.81 5.17 -23.33
CA SER A 374 -13.43 3.98 -23.91
C SER A 374 -12.66 2.66 -23.69
N GLY A 375 -11.39 2.73 -23.27
CA GLY A 375 -10.51 1.59 -23.03
C GLY A 375 -9.65 1.18 -24.18
N THR A 376 -9.57 2.03 -25.18
CA THR A 376 -8.61 1.88 -26.25
C THR A 376 -7.29 2.52 -25.77
N GLN A 377 -6.17 1.85 -26.03
CA GLN A 377 -4.87 2.49 -25.85
C GLN A 377 -4.82 3.73 -26.75
N GLY A 378 -4.45 4.87 -26.16
CA GLY A 378 -4.31 6.16 -26.84
C GLY A 378 -3.01 6.28 -27.63
#